data_AF-A0A0S8HG79-F1
#
_entry.id   AF-A0A0S8HG79-F1
#
_cell.length_a   1.000
_cell.length_b   1.000
_cell.length_c   1.000
_cell.angle_alpha   90.00
_cell.angle_beta   90.00
_cell.angle_gamma   90.00
#
_symmetry.space_group_name_H-M   'P 1'
#
loop_
_entity.id
_entity.type
_entity.pdbx_description
1 polymer ?
#
loop_
_entity_poly.entity_id
_entity_poly.type
_entity_poly.pdbx_seq_one_letter_code
_entity_poly.pdbx_strand_id
1 'polypeptide(L)'
;MPRDWQAVVDGLSNVQKLVHLAMRHDPFEEERIRGALLKARRRAYEDELTIQAQRVGCNSRAGHLRNGPILSELAEMCARDATSIVNTYNYDLAAAIVNIRSEVPTANRHVYAKRLQVWEAKRAGWKDQQIALYTENSARALAQQHFFQYNGHGGSAQLQPKEAVCPVCRGWVARGETPLNVAQNNPPPYHVNCPHFWETKADRWNKEDC
;
A
#
# COMPACT_ATOMS: atom_id res chain seq x y z
N MET A 1 -4.19 -14.26 -6.72
CA MET A 1 -5.31 -14.99 -6.09
C MET A 1 -5.31 -14.70 -4.60
N PRO A 2 -6.47 -14.49 -3.96
CA PRO A 2 -6.56 -14.42 -2.51
C PRO A 2 -5.94 -15.67 -1.90
N ARG A 3 -5.14 -15.52 -0.84
CA ARG A 3 -4.64 -16.68 -0.10
C ARG A 3 -5.81 -17.27 0.70
N ASP A 4 -6.20 -18.49 0.34
CA ASP A 4 -7.24 -19.24 1.05
C ASP A 4 -6.66 -19.78 2.36
N TRP A 5 -6.94 -19.10 3.46
CA TRP A 5 -6.50 -19.52 4.79
C TRP A 5 -7.43 -20.59 5.36
N GLN A 6 -8.69 -20.67 4.90
CA GLN A 6 -9.67 -21.64 5.36
C GLN A 6 -9.21 -23.06 5.06
N ALA A 7 -8.71 -23.30 3.84
CA ALA A 7 -8.16 -24.60 3.44
C ALA A 7 -7.01 -25.07 4.36
N VAL A 8 -6.15 -24.14 4.81
CA VAL A 8 -5.07 -24.47 5.76
C VAL A 8 -5.64 -24.79 7.15
N VAL A 9 -6.62 -24.01 7.60
CA VAL A 9 -7.26 -24.16 8.91
C VAL A 9 -8.05 -25.47 9.00
N ASP A 10 -8.66 -25.94 7.92
CA ASP A 10 -9.43 -27.17 7.92
C ASP A 10 -8.59 -28.40 8.30
N GLY A 11 -7.32 -28.41 7.90
CA GLY A 11 -6.33 -29.43 8.24
C GLY A 11 -5.75 -29.33 9.66
N LEU A 12 -6.09 -28.29 10.42
CA LEU A 12 -5.60 -28.10 11.79
C LEU A 12 -6.36 -28.98 12.80
N SER A 13 -5.65 -29.41 13.86
CA SER A 13 -6.27 -30.03 15.04
C SER A 13 -7.19 -29.05 15.79
N ASN A 14 -8.09 -29.55 16.63
CA ASN A 14 -9.02 -28.70 17.41
C ASN A 14 -8.30 -27.61 18.23
N VAL A 15 -7.17 -27.95 18.86
CA VAL A 15 -6.38 -26.97 19.62
C VAL A 15 -5.83 -25.87 18.70
N GLN A 16 -5.31 -26.25 17.53
CA GLN A 16 -4.79 -25.30 16.55
C GLN A 16 -5.89 -24.41 15.94
N LYS A 17 -7.08 -24.96 15.69
CA LYS A 17 -8.26 -24.20 15.24
C LYS A 17 -8.68 -23.15 16.27
N LEU A 18 -8.71 -23.51 17.55
CA LEU A 18 -9.00 -22.57 18.64
C LEU A 18 -7.95 -21.47 18.76
N VAL A 19 -6.66 -21.82 18.58
CA VAL A 19 -5.57 -20.83 18.57
C VAL A 19 -5.72 -19.87 17.38
N HIS A 20 -6.01 -20.38 16.18
CA HIS A 20 -6.26 -19.54 15.00
C HIS A 20 -7.45 -18.61 15.22
N LEU A 21 -8.58 -19.15 15.70
CA LEU A 21 -9.78 -18.36 16.00
C LEU A 21 -9.51 -17.24 17.00
N ALA A 22 -8.69 -17.48 18.02
CA ALA A 22 -8.38 -16.51 19.06
C ALA A 22 -7.44 -15.38 18.59
N MET A 23 -6.67 -15.58 17.53
CA MET A 23 -5.63 -14.64 17.08
C MET A 23 -5.85 -14.07 15.67
N ARG A 24 -6.77 -14.63 14.89
CA ARG A 24 -7.04 -14.15 13.53
C ARG A 24 -7.61 -12.72 13.55
N HIS A 25 -7.36 -11.99 12.47
CA HIS A 25 -8.08 -10.76 12.18
C HIS A 25 -9.49 -11.10 11.73
N ASP A 26 -10.47 -10.39 12.28
CA ASP A 26 -11.91 -10.54 12.01
C ASP A 26 -12.45 -9.31 11.23
N PRO A 27 -13.76 -9.26 10.92
CA PRO A 27 -14.33 -8.11 10.21
C PRO A 27 -14.21 -6.78 10.95
N PHE A 28 -14.15 -6.79 12.29
CA PHE A 28 -13.95 -5.56 13.07
C PHE A 28 -12.54 -5.02 12.85
N GLU A 29 -11.55 -5.92 12.86
CA GLU A 29 -10.17 -5.58 12.62
C GLU A 29 -9.92 -5.14 11.16
N GLU A 30 -10.62 -5.73 10.20
CA GLU A 30 -10.63 -5.27 8.80
C GLU A 30 -11.11 -3.82 8.67
N GLU A 31 -12.22 -3.48 9.34
CA GLU A 31 -12.76 -2.13 9.34
C GLU A 31 -11.80 -1.13 10.00
N ARG A 32 -11.17 -1.53 11.11
CA ARG A 32 -10.14 -0.72 11.79
C ARG A 32 -8.96 -0.43 10.87
N ILE A 33 -8.45 -1.45 10.17
CA ILE A 33 -7.37 -1.30 9.17
C ILE A 33 -7.83 -0.38 8.04
N ARG A 34 -9.03 -0.59 7.50
CA ARG A 34 -9.59 0.25 6.43
C ARG A 34 -9.62 1.73 6.83
N GLY A 35 -10.08 2.05 8.03
CA GLY A 35 -10.12 3.41 8.56
C GLY A 35 -8.71 4.04 8.69
N ALA A 36 -7.75 3.27 9.18
CA ALA A 36 -6.35 3.73 9.29
C ALA A 36 -5.73 3.98 7.90
N LEU A 37 -5.94 3.07 6.95
CA LEU A 37 -5.48 3.21 5.57
C LEU A 37 -6.08 4.45 4.91
N LEU A 38 -7.39 4.69 5.07
CA LEU A 38 -8.06 5.83 4.47
C LEU A 38 -7.49 7.16 5.00
N LYS A 39 -7.24 7.26 6.31
CA LYS A 39 -6.62 8.45 6.91
C LYS A 39 -5.22 8.70 6.34
N ALA A 40 -4.40 7.66 6.26
CA ALA A 40 -3.03 7.76 5.74
C ALA A 40 -3.01 8.11 4.24
N ARG A 41 -3.82 7.40 3.45
CA ARG A 41 -3.94 7.60 1.99
C ARG A 41 -4.47 8.98 1.64
N ARG A 42 -5.50 9.47 2.34
CA ARG A 42 -6.01 10.84 2.14
C ARG A 42 -4.93 11.88 2.39
N ARG A 43 -4.20 11.77 3.51
CA ARG A 43 -3.12 12.70 3.83
C ARG A 43 -2.04 12.72 2.75
N ALA A 44 -1.54 11.55 2.37
CA ALA A 44 -0.52 11.44 1.33
C ALA A 44 -0.98 11.99 -0.02
N TYR A 45 -2.25 11.81 -0.36
CA TYR A 45 -2.87 12.37 -1.57
C TYR A 45 -2.93 13.91 -1.53
N GLU A 46 -3.42 14.49 -0.44
CA GLU A 46 -3.50 15.94 -0.22
C GLU A 46 -2.10 16.61 -0.20
N ASP A 47 -1.15 15.97 0.47
CA ASP A 47 0.25 16.41 0.52
C ASP A 47 0.86 16.42 -0.89
N GLU A 48 0.61 15.39 -1.70
CA GLU A 48 1.13 15.31 -3.06
C GLU A 48 0.50 16.35 -4.00
N LEU A 49 -0.82 16.59 -3.90
CA LEU A 49 -1.46 17.67 -4.65
C LEU A 49 -0.83 19.03 -4.34
N THR A 50 -0.50 19.27 -3.07
CA THR A 50 0.20 20.48 -2.64
C THR A 50 1.59 20.56 -3.25
N ILE A 51 2.35 19.45 -3.26
CA ILE A 51 3.67 19.37 -3.90
C ILE A 51 3.58 19.67 -5.40
N GLN A 52 2.60 19.10 -6.11
CA GLN A 52 2.43 19.34 -7.54
C GLN A 52 2.05 20.80 -7.82
N ALA A 53 1.15 21.39 -7.03
CA ALA A 53 0.79 22.80 -7.14
C ALA A 53 2.01 23.72 -6.94
N GLN A 54 2.87 23.43 -5.97
CA GLN A 54 4.12 24.17 -5.75
C GLN A 54 5.10 24.01 -6.92
N ARG A 55 5.26 22.80 -7.46
CA ARG A 55 6.16 22.53 -8.60
C ARG A 55 5.82 23.33 -9.85
N VAL A 56 4.55 23.64 -10.04
CA VAL A 56 4.07 24.43 -11.19
C VAL A 56 3.96 25.94 -10.89
N GLY A 57 4.33 26.36 -9.69
CA GLY A 57 4.39 27.77 -9.29
C GLY A 57 3.19 28.29 -8.50
N CYS A 58 2.20 27.44 -8.18
CA CYS A 58 1.05 27.78 -7.36
C CYS A 58 1.34 27.64 -5.85
N ASN A 59 2.36 28.36 -5.36
CA ASN A 59 2.92 28.18 -4.02
C ASN A 59 1.96 28.43 -2.84
N SER A 60 0.87 29.17 -3.07
CA SER A 60 -0.14 29.49 -2.04
C SER A 60 -1.31 28.48 -1.98
N ARG A 61 -1.34 27.49 -2.88
CA ARG A 61 -2.43 26.51 -2.96
C ARG A 61 -2.08 25.27 -2.14
N ALA A 62 -3.02 24.87 -1.28
CA ALA A 62 -2.97 23.60 -0.56
C ALA A 62 -3.97 22.62 -1.19
N GLY A 63 -3.52 21.39 -1.41
CA GLY A 63 -4.35 20.28 -1.86
C GLY A 63 -5.29 19.87 -0.74
N HIS A 64 -6.60 20.06 -0.92
CA HIS A 64 -7.60 19.63 0.04
C HIS A 64 -8.66 18.80 -0.65
N LEU A 65 -8.83 17.56 -0.17
CA LEU A 65 -9.84 16.67 -0.69
C LEU A 65 -11.16 16.94 0.01
N ARG A 66 -12.17 17.29 -0.77
CA ARG A 66 -13.56 17.38 -0.31
C ARG A 66 -14.26 16.03 -0.49
N ASN A 67 -15.41 15.88 0.15
CA ASN A 67 -16.29 14.75 -0.14
C ASN A 67 -16.64 14.76 -1.63
N GLY A 68 -16.45 13.62 -2.31
CA GLY A 68 -16.64 13.52 -3.75
C GLY A 68 -16.06 12.22 -4.34
N PRO A 69 -16.07 12.08 -5.67
CA PRO A 69 -15.70 10.83 -6.36
C PRO A 69 -14.31 10.31 -5.99
N ILE A 70 -13.32 11.20 -5.91
CA ILE A 70 -11.93 10.82 -5.54
C ILE A 70 -11.89 10.24 -4.11
N LEU A 71 -12.62 10.82 -3.15
CA LEU A 71 -12.65 10.27 -1.79
C LEU A 71 -13.29 8.87 -1.76
N SER A 72 -14.34 8.65 -2.57
CA SER A 72 -14.95 7.33 -2.73
C SER A 72 -13.97 6.33 -3.35
N GLU A 73 -13.21 6.74 -4.38
CA GLU A 73 -12.17 5.91 -5.00
C GLU A 73 -11.09 5.52 -3.98
N LEU A 74 -10.58 6.48 -3.21
CA LEU A 74 -9.61 6.19 -2.14
C LEU A 74 -10.19 5.23 -1.10
N ALA A 75 -11.47 5.37 -0.75
CA ALA A 75 -12.15 4.48 0.19
C ALA A 75 -12.28 3.05 -0.35
N GLU A 76 -12.63 2.89 -1.63
CA GLU A 76 -12.70 1.58 -2.29
C GLU A 76 -11.33 0.91 -2.38
N MET A 77 -10.27 1.67 -2.70
CA MET A 77 -8.90 1.15 -2.66
C MET A 77 -8.53 0.66 -1.26
N CYS A 78 -8.87 1.43 -0.22
CA CYS A 78 -8.58 1.04 1.17
C CYS A 78 -9.38 -0.18 1.60
N ALA A 79 -10.62 -0.36 1.13
CA ALA A 79 -11.41 -1.55 1.41
C ALA A 79 -10.74 -2.80 0.83
N ARG A 80 -10.34 -2.76 -0.46
CA ARG A 80 -9.63 -3.88 -1.10
C ARG A 80 -8.31 -4.21 -0.40
N ASP A 81 -7.54 -3.19 -0.04
CA ASP A 81 -6.26 -3.37 0.65
C ASP A 81 -6.45 -3.96 2.05
N ALA A 82 -7.44 -3.50 2.81
CA ALA A 82 -7.76 -4.03 4.14
C ALA A 82 -8.12 -5.52 4.09
N THR A 83 -9.04 -5.90 3.19
CA THR A 83 -9.38 -7.31 2.96
C THR A 83 -8.15 -8.14 2.60
N SER A 84 -7.27 -7.63 1.73
CA SER A 84 -6.04 -8.32 1.32
C SER A 84 -5.05 -8.50 2.48
N ILE A 85 -4.88 -7.47 3.31
CA ILE A 85 -4.01 -7.49 4.49
C ILE A 85 -4.51 -8.53 5.50
N VAL A 86 -5.82 -8.53 5.80
CA VAL A 86 -6.45 -9.48 6.73
C VAL A 86 -6.31 -10.92 6.23
N ASN A 87 -6.62 -11.18 4.96
CA ASN A 87 -6.47 -12.51 4.38
C ASN A 87 -5.02 -12.98 4.42
N THR A 88 -4.07 -12.10 4.13
CA THR A 88 -2.64 -12.42 4.20
C THR A 88 -2.20 -12.70 5.64
N TYR A 89 -2.64 -11.91 6.62
CA TYR A 89 -2.35 -12.17 8.03
C TYR A 89 -2.91 -13.53 8.46
N ASN A 90 -4.19 -13.80 8.19
CA ASN A 90 -4.86 -15.03 8.62
C ASN A 90 -4.24 -16.28 8.00
N TYR A 91 -3.75 -16.17 6.76
CA TYR A 91 -2.98 -17.23 6.11
C TYR A 91 -1.61 -17.41 6.76
N ASP A 92 -0.85 -16.33 6.95
CA ASP A 92 0.49 -16.40 7.57
C ASP A 92 0.39 -16.96 9.00
N LEU A 93 -0.66 -16.61 9.74
CA LEU A 93 -0.97 -17.14 11.07
C LEU A 93 -1.21 -18.65 11.02
N ALA A 94 -2.05 -19.13 10.10
CA ALA A 94 -2.30 -20.57 9.94
C ALA A 94 -1.00 -21.33 9.62
N ALA A 95 -0.16 -20.78 8.72
CA ALA A 95 1.14 -21.35 8.40
C ALA A 95 2.09 -21.36 9.62
N ALA A 96 2.12 -20.29 10.42
CA ALA A 96 2.91 -20.24 11.64
C ALA A 96 2.47 -21.30 12.66
N ILE A 97 1.17 -21.53 12.81
CA ILE A 97 0.61 -22.59 13.67
C ILE A 97 1.06 -23.98 13.19
N VAL A 98 1.03 -24.24 11.88
CA VAL A 98 1.53 -25.49 11.29
C VAL A 98 3.02 -25.67 11.58
N ASN A 99 3.82 -24.62 11.37
CA ASN A 99 5.27 -24.67 11.62
C ASN A 99 5.58 -24.97 13.09
N ILE A 100 4.92 -24.30 14.04
CA ILE A 100 5.09 -24.56 15.47
C ILE A 100 4.79 -26.03 15.80
N ARG A 101 3.75 -26.61 15.21
CA ARG A 101 3.40 -28.01 15.42
C ARG A 101 4.45 -28.97 14.86
N SER A 102 5.01 -28.65 13.70
CA SER A 102 6.05 -29.47 13.07
C SER A 102 7.33 -29.48 13.91
N GLU A 103 7.68 -28.35 14.53
CA GLU A 103 8.84 -28.23 15.41
C GLU A 103 8.60 -28.84 16.80
N VAL A 104 7.37 -28.73 17.33
CA VAL A 104 6.98 -29.22 18.65
C VAL A 104 5.66 -30.00 18.54
N PRO A 105 5.71 -31.31 18.23
CA PRO A 105 4.51 -32.15 18.08
C PRO A 105 3.68 -32.35 19.35
N THR A 106 4.12 -31.84 20.51
CA THR A 106 3.35 -31.85 21.76
C THR A 106 2.96 -30.45 22.22
N ALA A 107 3.06 -29.45 21.31
CA ALA A 107 2.72 -28.07 21.61
C ALA A 107 1.30 -27.94 22.18
N ASN A 108 1.21 -27.42 23.39
CA ASN A 108 -0.03 -27.06 24.05
C ASN A 108 -0.33 -25.57 23.84
N ARG A 109 -1.48 -25.09 24.36
CA ARG A 109 -1.93 -23.69 24.21
C ARG A 109 -0.88 -22.65 24.65
N HIS A 110 -0.10 -22.93 25.69
CA HIS A 110 0.89 -22.00 26.24
C HIS A 110 2.10 -21.88 25.31
N VAL A 111 2.50 -23.00 24.67
CA VAL A 111 3.56 -23.00 23.66
C VAL A 111 3.14 -22.17 22.44
N TYR A 112 1.91 -22.37 21.94
CA TYR A 112 1.39 -21.57 20.84
C TYR A 112 1.33 -20.09 21.18
N ALA A 113 0.71 -19.72 22.30
CA ALA A 113 0.58 -18.32 22.71
C ALA A 113 1.94 -17.60 22.77
N LYS A 114 2.94 -18.21 23.43
CA LYS A 114 4.29 -17.63 23.53
C LYS A 114 4.97 -17.48 22.18
N ARG A 115 4.91 -18.52 21.32
CA ARG A 115 5.60 -18.50 20.02
C ARG A 115 4.92 -17.59 19.01
N LEU A 116 3.59 -17.55 19.01
CA LEU A 116 2.81 -16.69 18.13
C LEU A 116 2.96 -15.21 18.51
N GLN A 117 3.08 -14.88 19.79
CA GLN A 117 3.41 -13.51 20.22
C GLN A 117 4.76 -13.04 19.64
N VAL A 118 5.78 -13.90 19.65
CA VAL A 118 7.09 -13.60 19.06
C VAL A 118 7.00 -13.49 17.53
N TRP A 119 6.26 -14.40 16.89
CA TRP A 119 6.03 -14.37 15.45
C TRP A 119 5.32 -13.07 15.02
N GLU A 120 4.29 -12.66 15.75
CA GLU A 120 3.51 -11.46 15.47
C GLU A 120 4.37 -10.20 15.58
N ALA A 121 5.14 -10.06 16.65
CA ALA A 121 6.07 -8.94 16.81
C ALA A 121 7.09 -8.86 15.66
N LYS A 122 7.62 -10.01 15.22
CA LYS A 122 8.52 -10.07 14.07
C LYS A 122 7.81 -9.68 12.78
N ARG A 123 6.57 -10.16 12.57
CA ARG A 123 5.77 -9.85 11.38
C ARG A 123 5.46 -8.37 11.29
N ALA A 124 4.95 -7.77 12.36
CA ALA A 124 4.62 -6.35 12.44
C ALA A 124 5.83 -5.48 12.08
N GLY A 125 7.02 -5.82 12.58
CA GLY A 125 8.24 -5.05 12.34
C GLY A 125 8.60 -4.82 10.86
N TRP A 126 8.26 -5.74 9.96
CA TRP A 126 8.48 -5.54 8.52
C TRP A 126 7.19 -5.31 7.73
N LYS A 127 6.07 -5.96 8.07
CA LYS A 127 4.82 -5.83 7.30
C LYS A 127 4.20 -4.46 7.42
N ASP A 128 4.24 -3.84 8.59
CA ASP A 128 3.60 -2.54 8.80
C ASP A 128 4.29 -1.46 7.95
N GLN A 129 5.62 -1.56 7.80
CA GLN A 129 6.40 -0.69 6.92
C GLN A 129 6.04 -0.89 5.45
N GLN A 130 5.87 -2.14 5.00
CA GLN A 130 5.44 -2.44 3.63
C GLN A 130 4.06 -1.84 3.33
N ILE A 131 3.11 -1.99 4.27
CA ILE A 131 1.76 -1.46 4.14
C ILE A 131 1.81 0.07 4.08
N ALA A 132 2.51 0.71 5.01
CA ALA A 132 2.64 2.17 5.05
C ALA A 132 3.24 2.73 3.75
N LEU A 133 4.36 2.17 3.29
CA LEU A 133 5.04 2.61 2.07
C LEU A 133 4.15 2.45 0.84
N TYR A 134 3.49 1.30 0.68
CA TYR A 134 2.60 1.06 -0.45
C TYR A 134 1.39 2.00 -0.42
N THR A 135 0.78 2.19 0.74
CA THR A 135 -0.37 3.10 0.93
C THR A 135 0.01 4.54 0.58
N GLU A 136 1.16 5.02 1.02
CA GLU A 136 1.65 6.36 0.72
C GLU A 136 1.97 6.51 -0.77
N ASN A 137 2.79 5.64 -1.34
CA ASN A 137 3.24 5.78 -2.73
C ASN A 137 2.09 5.64 -3.73
N SER A 138 1.15 4.72 -3.49
CA SER A 138 -0.05 4.59 -4.34
C SER A 138 -0.93 5.84 -4.27
N ALA A 139 -1.04 6.49 -3.12
CA ALA A 139 -1.79 7.73 -2.97
C ALA A 139 -1.14 8.89 -3.74
N ARG A 140 0.18 9.03 -3.60
CA ARG A 140 0.96 10.07 -4.28
C ARG A 140 0.87 9.92 -5.80
N ALA A 141 1.06 8.70 -6.29
CA ALA A 141 0.91 8.40 -7.71
C ALA A 141 -0.46 8.80 -8.26
N LEU A 142 -1.54 8.44 -7.56
CA LEU A 142 -2.90 8.81 -7.98
C LEU A 142 -3.10 10.34 -7.95
N ALA A 143 -2.57 11.02 -6.94
CA ALA A 143 -2.62 12.48 -6.86
C ALA A 143 -1.90 13.15 -8.04
N GLN A 144 -0.72 12.66 -8.43
CA GLN A 144 0.00 13.14 -9.61
C GLN A 144 -0.83 12.93 -10.88
N GLN A 145 -1.42 11.74 -11.04
CA GLN A 145 -2.28 11.42 -12.18
C GLN A 145 -3.45 12.37 -12.29
N HIS A 146 -4.19 12.55 -11.20
CA HIS A 146 -5.32 13.48 -11.15
C HIS A 146 -4.88 14.92 -11.40
N PHE A 147 -3.76 15.35 -10.80
CA PHE A 147 -3.27 16.71 -11.00
C PHE A 147 -3.04 17.03 -12.48
N PHE A 148 -2.32 16.18 -13.20
CA PHE A 148 -2.06 16.44 -14.62
C PHE A 148 -3.26 16.15 -15.53
N GLN A 149 -4.09 15.16 -15.19
CA GLN A 149 -5.31 14.85 -15.93
C GLN A 149 -6.32 16.00 -15.88
N TYR A 150 -6.54 16.61 -14.71
CA TYR A 150 -7.54 17.66 -14.55
C TYR A 150 -7.07 19.05 -14.99
N ASN A 151 -5.76 19.29 -15.04
CA ASN A 151 -5.22 20.57 -15.50
C ASN A 151 -4.74 20.53 -16.96
N GLY A 152 -4.68 19.36 -17.62
CA GLY A 152 -4.44 19.25 -19.05
C GLY A 152 -3.03 19.61 -19.53
N HIS A 153 -2.04 19.58 -18.63
CA HIS A 153 -0.67 19.95 -18.97
C HIS A 153 0.17 18.77 -19.45
N GLY A 154 0.92 19.00 -20.52
CA GLY A 154 2.03 18.15 -20.96
C GLY A 154 3.28 18.37 -20.12
N GLY A 155 4.30 17.55 -20.38
CA GLY A 155 5.55 17.63 -19.67
C GLY A 155 6.42 16.41 -19.88
N SER A 156 7.47 16.34 -19.08
CA SER A 156 8.32 15.18 -18.93
C SER A 156 8.28 14.64 -17.51
N ALA A 157 8.64 13.38 -17.36
CA ALA A 157 8.79 12.72 -16.08
C ALA A 157 9.99 11.78 -16.10
N GLN A 158 10.71 11.73 -14.99
CA GLN A 158 11.81 10.81 -14.76
C GLN A 158 11.56 9.99 -13.49
N LEU A 159 11.84 8.69 -13.54
CA LEU A 159 11.65 7.83 -12.39
C LEU A 159 12.80 8.06 -11.39
N GLN A 160 12.44 8.32 -10.14
CA GLN A 160 13.38 8.50 -9.02
C GLN A 160 13.03 7.52 -7.90
N PRO A 161 13.98 7.03 -7.09
CA PRO A 161 15.43 7.18 -7.29
C PRO A 161 15.94 6.35 -8.48
N LYS A 162 17.16 6.62 -8.98
CA LYS A 162 17.72 5.89 -10.14
C LYS A 162 18.15 4.46 -9.80
N GLU A 163 18.37 4.15 -8.53
CA GLU A 163 18.65 2.80 -8.07
C GLU A 163 17.41 1.91 -8.26
N ALA A 164 17.53 0.88 -9.10
CA ALA A 164 16.43 -0.01 -9.43
C ALA A 164 16.88 -1.47 -9.46
N VAL A 165 16.18 -2.31 -8.70
CA VAL A 165 16.41 -3.77 -8.67
C VAL A 165 15.35 -4.53 -9.46
N CYS A 166 14.10 -4.04 -9.43
CA CYS A 166 12.98 -4.69 -10.10
C CYS A 166 13.08 -4.53 -11.63
N PRO A 167 12.75 -5.55 -12.46
CA PRO A 167 12.87 -5.45 -13.92
C PRO A 167 12.09 -4.28 -14.52
N VAL A 168 10.88 -4.01 -14.00
CA VAL A 168 10.03 -2.89 -14.45
C VAL A 168 10.72 -1.55 -14.14
N CYS A 169 11.22 -1.39 -12.92
CA CYS A 169 11.92 -0.21 -12.43
C CYS A 169 13.21 0.04 -13.25
N ARG A 170 14.00 -1.02 -13.49
CA ARG A 170 15.21 -0.94 -14.35
C ARG A 170 14.86 -0.50 -15.76
N GLY A 171 13.75 -1.03 -16.30
CA GLY A 171 13.25 -0.63 -17.61
C GLY A 171 12.91 0.86 -17.69
N TRP A 172 12.22 1.40 -16.68
CA TRP A 172 11.89 2.82 -16.63
C TRP A 172 13.10 3.71 -16.40
N VAL A 173 14.00 3.35 -15.46
CA VAL A 173 15.24 4.09 -15.23
C VAL A 173 16.11 4.14 -16.48
N ALA A 174 16.25 3.01 -17.21
CA ALA A 174 17.05 2.95 -18.43
C ALA A 174 16.49 3.81 -19.57
N ARG A 175 15.16 4.05 -19.61
CA ARG A 175 14.54 4.98 -20.57
C ARG A 175 14.88 6.44 -20.29
N GLY A 176 15.26 6.77 -19.06
CA GLY A 176 15.56 8.15 -18.65
C GLY A 176 14.30 9.00 -18.54
N GLU A 177 14.30 10.13 -19.23
CA GLU A 177 13.17 11.05 -19.26
C GLU A 177 12.09 10.53 -20.23
N THR A 178 10.83 10.54 -19.80
CA THR A 178 9.69 10.05 -20.57
C THR A 178 8.60 11.11 -20.65
N PRO A 179 7.76 11.10 -21.70
CA PRO A 179 6.60 11.99 -21.78
C PRO A 179 5.66 11.78 -20.58
N LEU A 180 5.12 12.87 -20.05
CA LEU A 180 4.30 12.84 -18.84
C LEU A 180 3.06 11.93 -18.97
N ASN A 181 2.41 11.91 -20.14
CA ASN A 181 1.29 11.02 -20.39
C ASN A 181 1.67 9.52 -20.29
N VAL A 182 2.91 9.16 -20.67
CA VAL A 182 3.41 7.78 -20.52
C VAL A 182 3.59 7.47 -19.03
N ALA A 183 4.16 8.38 -18.27
CA ALA A 183 4.34 8.24 -16.82
C ALA A 183 2.99 8.14 -16.07
N GLN A 184 2.01 8.97 -16.42
CA GLN A 184 0.67 8.93 -15.79
C GLN A 184 -0.12 7.65 -16.10
N ASN A 185 0.15 7.00 -17.23
CA ASN A 185 -0.44 5.70 -17.55
C ASN A 185 0.31 4.52 -16.92
N ASN A 186 1.46 4.77 -16.29
CA ASN A 186 2.29 3.75 -15.65
C ASN A 186 2.81 4.24 -14.28
N PRO A 187 1.93 4.62 -13.34
CA PRO A 187 2.37 5.15 -12.06
C PRO A 187 2.96 4.05 -11.17
N PRO A 188 4.04 4.32 -10.41
CA PRO A 188 4.45 3.45 -9.30
C PRO A 188 3.42 3.51 -8.15
N PRO A 189 3.47 2.61 -7.14
CA PRO A 189 4.43 1.54 -6.94
C PRO A 189 4.18 0.33 -7.86
N TYR A 190 5.23 -0.23 -8.45
CA TYR A 190 5.14 -1.44 -9.29
C TYR A 190 5.15 -2.75 -8.48
N HIS A 191 5.47 -2.66 -7.19
CA HIS A 191 5.45 -3.77 -6.24
C HIS A 191 5.36 -3.21 -4.81
N VAL A 192 5.06 -4.08 -3.83
CA VAL A 192 4.75 -3.74 -2.42
C VAL A 192 5.83 -2.88 -1.72
N ASN A 193 7.07 -2.91 -2.19
CA ASN A 193 8.21 -2.16 -1.63
C ASN A 193 8.86 -1.23 -2.65
N CYS A 194 8.14 -0.80 -3.69
CA CYS A 194 8.71 0.06 -4.72
C CYS A 194 8.92 1.47 -4.13
N PRO A 195 10.18 1.93 -3.97
CA PRO A 195 10.45 3.27 -3.44
C PRO A 195 10.29 4.35 -4.51
N HIS A 196 10.01 3.95 -5.76
CA HIS A 196 10.06 4.82 -6.90
C HIS A 196 8.85 5.74 -7.00
N PHE A 197 9.07 6.95 -7.48
CA PHE A 197 8.07 7.95 -7.82
C PHE A 197 8.45 8.65 -9.12
N TRP A 198 7.47 9.25 -9.79
CA TRP A 198 7.73 10.11 -10.93
C TRP A 198 8.09 11.52 -10.44
N GLU A 199 9.29 11.97 -10.81
CA GLU A 199 9.66 13.37 -10.75
C GLU A 199 9.22 14.05 -12.04
N THR A 200 8.26 14.95 -11.92
CA THR A 200 7.52 15.56 -13.03
C THR A 200 8.00 16.99 -13.31
N LYS A 201 8.06 17.35 -14.59
CA LYS A 201 8.34 18.71 -15.08
C LYS A 201 7.28 19.09 -16.11
N ALA A 202 6.54 20.15 -15.87
CA ALA A 202 5.52 20.64 -16.80
C ALA A 202 6.15 21.52 -17.89
N ASP A 203 5.67 21.42 -19.14
CA ASP A 203 6.26 22.12 -20.30
C ASP A 203 6.07 23.65 -20.26
N ARG A 204 4.97 24.13 -19.65
CA ARG A 204 4.64 25.52 -19.30
C ARG A 204 3.37 25.55 -18.46
N TRP A 205 3.39 26.27 -17.34
CA TRP A 205 2.23 26.53 -16.49
C TRP A 205 1.98 28.04 -16.43
N ASN A 206 0.76 28.50 -16.73
CA ASN A 206 0.43 29.91 -16.58
C ASN A 206 0.13 30.19 -15.10
N LYS A 207 0.79 31.20 -14.51
CA LYS A 207 0.56 31.57 -13.11
C LYS A 207 -0.86 32.08 -12.86
N GLU A 208 -1.56 32.51 -13.90
CA GLU A 208 -2.97 32.93 -13.82
C GLU A 208 -3.92 31.73 -13.62
N ASP A 209 -3.46 30.50 -13.87
CA ASP A 209 -4.21 29.27 -13.59
C ASP A 209 -4.06 28.83 -12.12
N CYS A 210 -3.27 29.58 -11.33
CA CYS A 210 -3.21 29.50 -9.88
C CYS A 210 -4.25 30.43 -9.23
#